data_AF-A0A5C8DJU4-F1
#
_entry.id   AF-A0A5C8DJU4-F1
#
_cell.length_a   1.000
_cell.length_b   1.000
_cell.length_c   1.000
_cell.angle_alpha   90.00
_cell.angle_beta   90.00
_cell.angle_gamma   90.00
#
_symmetry.space_group_name_H-M   'P 1'
#
loop_
_entity.id
_entity.type
_entity.pdbx_description
1 polymer ?
#
loop_
_entity_poly.entity_id
_entity_poly.type
_entity_poly.pdbx_seq_one_letter_code
_entity_poly.pdbx_strand_id
1 'polypeptide(L)'
;MKLLARIPSWLRNKYLVAIAVFAAIMLFFDKNDVFVQMSRSRQLKELEESKQYYTGQIASERKELEQLKSNPGILEKYAREKYLMKRDNEDLYIIPENPVKSNN
;
A
#
# COMPACT_ATOMS: atom_id res chain seq x y z
N MET A 1 -23.88 55.39 7.99
CA MET A 1 -24.44 54.04 8.17
C MET A 1 -25.26 53.61 6.94
N LYS A 2 -24.61 53.33 5.79
CA LYS A 2 -25.29 52.92 4.54
C LYS A 2 -25.14 51.42 4.20
N LEU A 3 -24.40 50.66 5.01
CA LEU A 3 -24.10 49.25 4.75
C LEU A 3 -25.27 48.31 5.09
N LEU A 4 -26.05 48.63 6.13
CA LEU A 4 -27.23 47.84 6.53
C LEU A 4 -28.39 47.92 5.50
N ALA A 5 -28.42 48.96 4.67
CA ALA A 5 -29.48 49.19 3.68
C ALA A 5 -29.37 48.28 2.44
N ARG A 6 -28.18 47.71 2.18
CA ARG A 6 -27.94 46.76 1.06
C ARG A 6 -28.13 45.30 1.46
N ILE A 7 -28.37 45.00 2.73
CA ILE A 7 -28.53 43.63 3.21
C ILE A 7 -29.97 43.20 2.93
N PRO A 8 -30.18 42.12 2.15
CA PRO A 8 -31.51 41.57 1.88
C PRO A 8 -32.28 41.25 3.18
N SER A 9 -33.61 41.45 3.18
CA SER A 9 -34.45 41.33 4.40
C SER A 9 -34.33 39.97 5.10
N TRP A 10 -34.12 38.89 4.33
CA TRP A 10 -33.94 37.53 4.86
C TRP A 10 -32.66 37.37 5.69
N LEU A 11 -31.64 38.18 5.44
CA LEU A 11 -30.37 38.17 6.18
C LEU A 11 -30.40 39.06 7.45
N ARG A 12 -31.48 39.82 7.67
CA ARG A 12 -31.71 40.58 8.93
C ARG A 12 -32.37 39.75 10.01
N ASN A 13 -32.90 38.57 9.67
CA ASN A 13 -33.49 37.67 10.66
C ASN A 13 -32.37 36.99 11.46
N LYS A 14 -32.24 37.38 12.74
CA LYS A 14 -31.25 36.82 13.68
C LYS A 14 -31.32 35.29 13.79
N TYR A 15 -32.49 34.68 13.63
CA TYR A 15 -32.65 33.22 13.68
C TYR A 15 -32.11 32.54 12.43
N LEU A 16 -32.32 33.13 11.23
CA LEU A 16 -31.75 32.59 9.99
C LEU A 16 -30.23 32.71 9.97
N VAL A 17 -29.68 33.83 10.44
CA VAL A 17 -28.23 34.00 10.54
C VAL A 17 -27.65 33.02 11.56
N ALA A 18 -28.29 32.83 12.72
CA ALA A 18 -27.84 31.85 13.72
C ALA A 18 -27.85 30.42 13.17
N ILE A 19 -28.92 30.01 12.46
CA ILE A 19 -29.00 28.69 11.83
C ILE A 19 -27.96 28.55 10.71
N ALA A 20 -27.76 29.58 9.89
CA ALA A 20 -26.78 29.55 8.81
C ALA A 20 -25.34 29.44 9.34
N VAL A 21 -25.02 30.17 10.42
CA VAL A 21 -23.73 30.07 11.11
C VAL A 21 -23.57 28.71 11.77
N PHE A 22 -24.59 28.20 12.45
CA PHE A 22 -24.56 26.86 13.04
C PHE A 22 -24.38 25.76 11.99
N ALA A 23 -25.09 25.86 10.87
CA ALA A 23 -24.95 24.96 9.73
C ALA A 23 -23.55 25.08 9.10
N ALA A 24 -23.01 26.30 8.95
CA ALA A 24 -21.65 26.49 8.46
C ALA A 24 -20.61 25.87 9.41
N ILE A 25 -20.79 25.98 10.74
CA ILE A 25 -19.91 25.32 11.71
C ILE A 25 -20.01 23.80 11.57
N MET A 26 -21.22 23.24 11.50
CA MET A 26 -21.42 21.80 11.31
C MET A 26 -20.92 21.28 9.95
N LEU A 27 -20.89 22.11 8.90
CA LEU A 27 -20.46 21.69 7.56
C LEU A 27 -18.96 21.87 7.33
N PHE A 28 -18.35 22.91 7.90
CA PHE A 28 -16.94 23.27 7.64
C PHE A 28 -15.98 22.96 8.81
N PHE A 29 -16.48 22.93 10.05
CA PHE A 29 -15.64 22.67 11.24
C PHE A 29 -15.89 21.29 11.86
N ASP A 30 -16.91 20.54 11.40
CA ASP A 30 -17.11 19.16 11.84
C ASP A 30 -16.15 18.21 11.12
N LYS A 31 -15.75 17.13 11.80
CA LYS A 31 -14.74 16.14 11.36
C LYS A 31 -15.16 15.28 10.15
N ASN A 32 -16.35 15.52 9.62
CA ASN A 32 -16.91 14.92 8.41
C ASN A 32 -16.56 15.72 7.15
N ASP A 33 -15.34 16.25 7.10
CA ASP A 33 -14.84 16.85 5.88
C ASP A 33 -14.79 15.78 4.76
N VAL A 34 -15.43 16.11 3.64
CA VAL A 34 -15.47 15.30 2.41
C VAL A 34 -14.05 14.95 1.94
N PHE A 35 -13.08 15.83 2.17
CA PHE A 35 -11.69 15.56 1.85
C PHE A 35 -11.12 14.39 2.66
N VAL A 36 -11.44 14.32 3.96
CA VAL A 36 -11.00 13.24 4.83
C VAL A 36 -11.75 11.94 4.51
N GLN A 37 -13.03 12.03 4.15
CA GLN A 37 -13.78 10.87 3.64
C GLN A 37 -13.10 10.29 2.39
N MET A 38 -12.75 11.14 1.42
CA MET A 38 -12.13 10.73 0.17
C MET A 38 -10.72 10.15 0.39
N SER A 39 -9.91 10.76 1.28
CA SER A 39 -8.58 10.22 1.60
C SER A 39 -8.69 8.86 2.28
N ARG A 40 -9.64 8.68 3.20
CA ARG A 40 -9.92 7.39 3.86
C ARG A 40 -10.35 6.32 2.86
N SER A 41 -11.23 6.64 1.91
CA SER A 41 -11.62 5.69 0.86
C SER A 41 -10.46 5.28 -0.03
N ARG A 42 -9.54 6.21 -0.36
CA ARG A 42 -8.32 5.89 -1.12
C ARG A 42 -7.39 4.98 -0.33
N GLN A 43 -7.14 5.30 0.94
CA GLN A 43 -6.33 4.46 1.83
C GLN A 43 -6.92 3.05 1.98
N LEU A 44 -8.25 2.95 2.11
CA LEU A 44 -8.94 1.66 2.17
C LEU A 44 -8.67 0.83 0.91
N LYS A 45 -8.82 1.44 -0.27
CA LYS A 45 -8.57 0.76 -1.54
C LYS A 45 -7.12 0.29 -1.65
N GLU A 46 -6.16 1.14 -1.29
CA GLU A 46 -4.73 0.79 -1.30
C GLU A 46 -4.40 -0.38 -0.35
N LEU A 47 -5.01 -0.37 0.84
CA LEU A 47 -4.86 -1.45 1.82
C LEU A 47 -5.45 -2.77 1.30
N GLU A 48 -6.58 -2.70 0.62
CA GLU A 48 -7.26 -3.86 0.05
C GLU A 48 -6.49 -4.46 -1.14
N GLU A 49 -5.95 -3.60 -2.01
CA GLU A 49 -5.04 -4.01 -3.10
C GLU A 49 -3.78 -4.67 -2.53
N SER A 50 -3.16 -4.06 -1.51
CA SER A 50 -1.98 -4.62 -0.83
C SER A 50 -2.30 -5.98 -0.21
N LYS A 51 -3.45 -6.10 0.48
CA LYS A 51 -3.90 -7.36 1.06
C LYS A 51 -4.08 -8.43 -0.01
N GLN A 52 -4.72 -8.11 -1.13
CA GLN A 52 -4.93 -9.04 -2.23
C GLN A 52 -3.60 -9.51 -2.82
N TYR A 53 -2.66 -8.59 -3.05
CA TYR A 53 -1.32 -8.88 -3.55
C TYR A 53 -0.57 -9.87 -2.65
N TYR A 54 -0.44 -9.57 -1.35
CA TYR A 54 0.29 -10.44 -0.43
C TYR A 54 -0.40 -11.77 -0.20
N THR A 55 -1.73 -11.82 -0.19
CA THR A 55 -2.47 -13.09 -0.10
C THR A 55 -2.16 -13.98 -1.30
N GLY A 56 -2.04 -13.40 -2.50
CA GLY A 56 -1.61 -14.10 -3.70
C GLY A 56 -0.19 -14.64 -3.61
N GLN A 57 0.77 -13.82 -3.19
CA GLN A 57 2.16 -14.25 -2.97
C GLN A 57 2.26 -15.40 -1.96
N ILE A 58 1.60 -15.27 -0.81
CA ILE A 58 1.60 -16.30 0.22
C ILE A 58 1.05 -17.62 -0.33
N ALA A 59 0.00 -17.58 -1.15
CA ALA A 59 -0.56 -18.78 -1.77
C ALA A 59 0.45 -19.45 -2.74
N SER A 60 1.14 -18.66 -3.58
CA SER A 60 2.17 -19.20 -4.48
C SER A 60 3.37 -19.74 -3.73
N GLU A 61 3.88 -19.02 -2.74
CA GLU A 61 5.03 -19.45 -1.93
C GLU A 61 4.71 -20.71 -1.13
N ARG A 62 3.50 -20.82 -0.55
CA ARG A 62 3.06 -22.05 0.10
C ARG A 62 3.06 -23.24 -0.86
N LYS A 63 2.60 -23.05 -2.09
CA LYS A 63 2.60 -24.11 -3.11
C LYS A 63 4.02 -24.54 -3.46
N GLU A 64 4.93 -23.59 -3.67
CA GLU A 64 6.34 -23.87 -3.94
C GLU A 64 7.01 -24.59 -2.75
N LEU A 65 6.71 -24.15 -1.54
CA LEU A 65 7.23 -24.73 -0.31
C LEU A 65 6.73 -26.17 -0.08
N GLU A 66 5.47 -26.46 -0.41
CA GLU A 66 4.94 -27.84 -0.39
C GLU A 66 5.60 -28.71 -1.48
N GLN A 67 5.90 -28.17 -2.66
CA GLN A 67 6.65 -28.88 -3.70
C GLN A 67 8.09 -29.19 -3.28
N LEU A 68 8.75 -28.25 -2.60
CA LEU A 68 10.08 -28.44 -2.03
C LEU A 68 10.09 -29.51 -0.93
N LYS A 69 9.07 -29.54 -0.06
CA LYS A 69 8.96 -30.53 1.02
C LYS A 69 8.66 -31.94 0.51
N SER A 70 7.83 -32.04 -0.52
CA SER A 70 7.35 -33.34 -1.02
C SER A 70 8.33 -34.03 -1.96
N ASN A 71 9.24 -33.29 -2.62
CA ASN A 71 10.19 -33.85 -3.57
C ASN A 71 11.66 -33.53 -3.21
N PRO A 72 12.43 -34.53 -2.74
CA PRO A 72 13.85 -34.35 -2.39
C PRO A 72 14.72 -33.85 -3.54
N GLY A 73 14.40 -34.20 -4.79
CA GLY A 73 15.15 -33.76 -5.96
C GLY A 73 14.93 -32.28 -6.30
N ILE A 74 13.72 -31.77 -6.06
CA ILE A 74 13.41 -30.34 -6.21
C ILE A 74 14.12 -29.53 -5.12
N LEU A 75 14.15 -30.05 -3.89
CA LEU A 75 14.88 -29.44 -2.78
C LEU A 75 16.39 -29.35 -3.05
N GLU A 76 17.01 -30.44 -3.52
CA GLU A 76 18.43 -30.45 -3.88
C GLU A 76 18.73 -29.46 -5.01
N LYS A 77 17.90 -29.44 -6.06
CA LYS A 77 18.05 -28.49 -7.17
C LYS A 77 17.96 -27.04 -6.68
N TYR A 78 16.97 -26.72 -5.84
CA TYR A 78 16.79 -25.39 -5.29
C TYR A 78 17.96 -24.96 -4.40
N ALA A 79 18.45 -25.86 -3.54
CA ALA A 79 19.62 -25.60 -2.69
C ALA A 79 20.89 -25.34 -3.52
N ARG A 80 21.10 -26.08 -4.61
CA ARG A 80 22.24 -25.90 -5.52
C ARG A 80 22.14 -24.61 -6.34
N GLU A 81 20.96 -24.29 -6.88
CA GLU A 81 20.78 -23.11 -7.76
C GLU A 81 20.69 -21.79 -6.98
N LYS A 82 19.99 -21.76 -5.84
CA LYS A 82 19.77 -20.52 -5.07
C LYS A 82 20.85 -20.25 -4.03
N TYR A 83 21.33 -21.30 -3.38
CA TYR A 83 22.27 -21.17 -2.26
C TYR A 83 23.66 -21.70 -2.58
N LEU A 84 23.88 -22.20 -3.81
CA LEU A 84 25.18 -22.74 -4.26
C LEU A 84 25.70 -23.85 -3.32
N MET A 85 24.78 -24.59 -2.69
CA MET A 85 25.14 -25.67 -1.78
C MET A 85 25.83 -26.82 -2.53
N LYS A 86 26.86 -27.39 -1.92
CA LYS A 86 27.61 -28.55 -2.42
C LYS A 86 27.75 -29.61 -1.32
N ARG A 87 27.97 -30.86 -1.69
CA ARG A 87 28.38 -31.91 -0.73
C ARG A 87 29.86 -31.77 -0.39
N ASP A 88 30.28 -32.32 0.75
CA ASP A 88 31.67 -32.24 1.22
C ASP A 88 32.68 -32.87 0.23
N ASN A 89 32.22 -33.84 -0.58
CA ASN A 89 33.00 -34.53 -1.60
C ASN A 89 32.85 -33.94 -3.01
N GLU A 90 32.25 -32.77 -3.16
CA GLU A 90 32.03 -32.09 -4.45
C GLU A 90 32.75 -30.73 -4.48
N ASP A 91 33.27 -30.37 -5.66
CA ASP A 91 33.86 -29.05 -5.91
C ASP A 91 32.92 -28.19 -6.75
N LEU A 92 32.66 -26.95 -6.30
CA LEU A 92 31.79 -25.99 -6.95
C LEU A 92 32.63 -25.01 -7.77
N TYR A 93 32.39 -24.95 -9.08
CA TYR A 93 33.03 -24.00 -9.99
C TYR A 93 32.00 -22.95 -10.43
N ILE A 94 32.26 -21.67 -10.15
CA ILE A 94 31.43 -20.54 -10.60
C ILE A 94 32.14 -19.92 -11.79
N ILE A 95 31.51 -19.97 -12.97
CA ILE A 95 32.03 -19.35 -14.19
C ILE A 95 31.34 -17.99 -14.35
N PRO A 96 32.05 -16.87 -14.12
CA PRO A 96 31.47 -15.55 -14.36
C PRO A 96 31.29 -15.33 -15.87
N GLU A 97 30.15 -14.75 -16.27
CA GLU A 97 29.85 -14.40 -17.66
C GLU A 97 30.89 -13.46 -18.28
N ASN A 98 31.55 -12.66 -17.45
CA ASN A 98 32.66 -11.80 -17.87
C ASN A 98 33.99 -12.37 -17.34
N PRO A 99 34.94 -12.71 -18.21
CA PRO A 99 36.26 -13.15 -17.77
C PRO A 99 36.93 -12.00 -17.02
N VAL A 100 37.27 -12.25 -15.75
CA VAL A 100 38.05 -11.32 -14.94
C VAL A 100 39.39 -11.11 -15.63
N LYS A 101 39.65 -9.90 -16.13
CA LYS A 101 40.97 -9.55 -16.67
C LYS A 101 41.95 -9.52 -15.50
N SER A 102 42.80 -10.54 -15.42
CA SER A 102 43.93 -10.58 -14.50
C SER A 102 44.94 -9.52 -14.94
N ASN A 103 44.99 -8.39 -14.23
CA ASN A 103 46.02 -7.39 -14.42
C ASN A 103 47.26 -7.89 -13.67
N ASN A 104 48.26 -8.38 -14.40
CA ASN A 104 49.63 -8.54 -13.90
C ASN A 104 50.37 -7.22 -13.98
#